data_AF-A0A7S2HD77-F1
#
_entry.id   AF-A0A7S2HD77-F1
#
_cell.length_a   1.000
_cell.length_b   1.000
_cell.length_c   1.000
_cell.angle_alpha   90.00
_cell.angle_beta   90.00
_cell.angle_gamma   90.00
#
_symmetry.space_group_name_H-M   'P 1'
#
loop_
_entity.id
_entity.type
_entity.pdbx_description
1 polymer ?
#
loop_
_entity_poly.entity_id
_entity_poly.type
_entity_poly.pdbx_seq_one_letter_code
_entity_poly.pdbx_strand_id
1 'polypeptide(L)'
;MAKGLVGPGTVTGRHLRVRFGPLEEHLWSAGAEPSRGASLLKQLKRGPCCWSMFISCAGFALPAMLHFGIWQNALDLVAGAALLFVAVTSTLCDAFCVDSSVFDDGFAGADGDRKYVQTAAAVGLRPDEVLRRIEEAGALPEVFANDRWNNLTRLVDRATCAFVVAPSLLVFALSQRPVWGFNLVLFGGFFIAWVICLVDQRYRYRDPCGVRYVHGRYAIERDYEIHQRLHEVWHFILIVVFCANAVYRPS
;
A
#
# COMPACT_ATOMS: atom_id res chain seq x y z
N MET A 1 -16.39 -1.35 3.45
CA MET A 1 -16.58 -1.21 1.99
C MET A 1 -16.67 -2.61 1.40
N ALA A 2 -17.63 -2.84 0.50
CA ALA A 2 -17.86 -4.16 -0.10
C ALA A 2 -16.83 -4.48 -1.21
N LYS A 3 -16.44 -5.76 -1.28
CA LYS A 3 -15.72 -6.35 -2.41
C LYS A 3 -16.54 -6.12 -3.68
N GLY A 4 -15.87 -5.95 -4.82
CA GLY A 4 -16.60 -5.79 -6.07
C GLY A 4 -15.73 -5.70 -7.29
N LEU A 5 -16.39 -5.76 -8.44
CA LEU A 5 -15.77 -5.51 -9.74
C LEU A 5 -15.85 -4.02 -10.06
N VAL A 6 -14.71 -3.48 -10.45
CA VAL A 6 -14.58 -2.13 -10.99
C VAL A 6 -14.49 -2.26 -12.50
N GLY A 7 -15.12 -1.31 -13.19
CA GLY A 7 -15.10 -1.22 -14.64
C GLY A 7 -13.68 -1.04 -15.21
N PRO A 8 -13.55 -1.08 -16.54
CA PRO A 8 -12.25 -0.95 -17.20
C PRO A 8 -11.51 0.35 -16.90
N GLY A 9 -10.19 0.27 -16.97
CA GLY A 9 -9.28 1.42 -16.78
C GLY A 9 -8.65 1.88 -18.09
N THR A 10 -7.97 3.03 -18.05
CA THR A 10 -7.29 3.58 -19.24
C THR A 10 -5.94 2.87 -19.46
N VAL A 11 -5.20 2.65 -18.39
CA VAL A 11 -3.86 2.04 -18.37
C VAL A 11 -3.93 0.53 -18.14
N THR A 12 -4.76 0.08 -17.20
CA THR A 12 -4.97 -1.35 -16.97
C THR A 12 -5.64 -2.03 -18.16
N GLY A 13 -6.24 -1.24 -19.05
CA GLY A 13 -6.87 -1.68 -20.29
C GLY A 13 -8.34 -2.02 -20.10
N ARG A 14 -8.93 -2.61 -21.14
CA ARG A 14 -10.35 -3.00 -21.22
C ARG A 14 -10.70 -4.19 -20.32
N HIS A 15 -10.09 -4.34 -19.14
CA HIS A 15 -10.28 -5.47 -18.22
C HIS A 15 -11.12 -5.04 -17.02
N LEU A 16 -11.99 -5.91 -16.54
CA LEU A 16 -12.56 -5.71 -15.21
C LEU A 16 -11.48 -5.89 -14.15
N ARG A 17 -11.65 -5.21 -13.01
CA ARG A 17 -10.68 -5.18 -11.92
C ARG A 17 -11.33 -5.56 -10.61
N VAL A 18 -10.66 -6.39 -9.82
CA VAL A 18 -11.13 -6.74 -8.47
C VAL A 18 -10.75 -5.65 -7.50
N ARG A 19 -11.75 -5.11 -6.81
CA ARG A 19 -11.55 -4.30 -5.61
C ARG A 19 -11.77 -5.16 -4.39
N PHE A 20 -10.67 -5.43 -3.69
CA PHE A 20 -10.71 -6.08 -2.39
C PHE A 20 -11.24 -5.12 -1.32
N GLY A 21 -11.91 -5.68 -0.32
CA GLY A 21 -12.24 -4.94 0.88
C GLY A 21 -10.97 -4.64 1.69
N PRO A 22 -11.07 -3.74 2.69
CA PRO A 22 -9.92 -3.38 3.51
C PRO A 22 -9.21 -4.58 4.11
N LEU A 23 -9.93 -5.62 4.56
CA LEU A 23 -9.34 -6.82 5.19
C LEU A 23 -8.66 -7.73 4.16
N GLU A 24 -9.26 -7.91 2.99
CA GLU A 24 -8.71 -8.80 1.96
C GLU A 24 -7.47 -8.24 1.30
N GLU A 25 -7.32 -6.91 1.22
CA GLU A 25 -6.07 -6.28 0.78
C GLU A 25 -4.86 -6.64 1.66
N HIS A 26 -5.10 -7.13 2.89
CA HIS A 26 -4.04 -7.62 3.77
C HIS A 26 -3.84 -9.13 3.68
N LEU A 27 -4.63 -9.85 2.90
CA LEU A 27 -4.47 -11.29 2.73
C LEU A 27 -3.60 -11.56 1.50
N TRP A 28 -2.44 -12.19 1.74
CA TRP A 28 -1.57 -12.68 0.67
C TRP A 28 -2.33 -13.53 -0.36
N SER A 29 -3.25 -14.37 0.11
CA SER A 29 -4.05 -15.28 -0.73
C SER A 29 -5.10 -14.57 -1.59
N ALA A 30 -5.39 -13.29 -1.36
CA ALA A 30 -6.36 -12.55 -2.15
C ALA A 30 -5.77 -11.97 -3.43
N GLY A 31 -4.45 -11.79 -3.53
CA GLY A 31 -3.82 -11.17 -4.70
C GLY A 31 -3.72 -12.09 -5.92
N ALA A 32 -3.50 -11.51 -7.10
CA ALA A 32 -3.18 -12.23 -8.32
C ALA A 32 -1.77 -12.81 -8.27
N GLU A 33 -1.56 -13.91 -9.01
CA GLU A 33 -0.21 -14.41 -9.26
C GLU A 33 0.59 -13.32 -10.00
N PRO A 34 1.83 -13.01 -9.59
CA PRO A 34 2.59 -11.94 -10.21
C PRO A 34 2.80 -12.20 -11.71
N SER A 35 2.54 -11.18 -12.52
CA SER A 35 2.63 -11.27 -13.97
C SER A 35 3.95 -11.89 -14.42
N ARG A 36 3.87 -12.91 -15.30
CA ARG A 36 5.02 -13.64 -15.85
C ARG A 36 5.88 -14.37 -14.81
N GLY A 37 5.31 -14.77 -13.67
CA GLY A 37 6.06 -15.40 -12.59
C GLY A 37 7.17 -14.48 -12.06
N ALA A 38 6.86 -13.19 -11.96
CA ALA A 38 7.78 -12.21 -11.40
C ALA A 38 7.96 -12.47 -9.89
N SER A 39 9.10 -13.05 -9.52
CA SER A 39 9.50 -13.11 -8.11
C SER A 39 9.76 -11.71 -7.57
N LEU A 40 9.72 -11.56 -6.24
CA LEU A 40 10.10 -10.32 -5.55
C LEU A 40 11.43 -9.76 -6.07
N LEU A 41 12.45 -10.63 -6.22
CA LEU A 41 13.76 -10.22 -6.74
C LEU A 41 13.69 -9.65 -8.18
N LYS A 42 12.83 -10.20 -9.04
CA LYS A 42 12.63 -9.65 -10.39
C LYS A 42 11.99 -8.27 -10.34
N GLN A 43 11.04 -8.05 -9.43
CA GLN A 43 10.42 -6.73 -9.25
C GLN A 43 11.44 -5.72 -8.72
N LEU A 44 12.26 -6.08 -7.72
CA LEU A 44 13.38 -5.24 -7.25
C LEU A 44 14.35 -4.87 -8.37
N LYS A 45 14.70 -5.83 -9.23
CA LYS A 45 15.59 -5.60 -10.39
C LYS A 45 15.00 -4.67 -11.45
N ARG A 46 13.67 -4.57 -11.57
CA ARG A 46 13.01 -3.59 -12.47
C ARG A 46 13.19 -2.16 -11.98
N GLY A 47 13.58 -1.97 -10.71
CA GLY A 47 13.61 -0.67 -10.07
C GLY A 47 12.22 -0.27 -9.54
N PRO A 48 12.16 0.85 -8.80
CA PRO A 48 10.89 1.32 -8.26
C PRO A 48 9.97 1.81 -9.38
N CYS A 49 8.68 1.54 -9.23
CA CYS A 49 7.61 2.09 -10.07
C CYS A 49 7.61 3.62 -10.07
N CYS A 50 7.93 4.22 -8.93
CA CYS A 50 7.96 5.65 -8.73
C CYS A 50 9.13 6.03 -7.81
N TRP A 51 10.08 6.82 -8.33
CA TRP A 51 11.25 7.23 -7.57
C TRP A 51 10.92 8.21 -6.44
N SER A 52 9.96 9.12 -6.63
CA SER A 52 9.53 10.03 -5.56
C SER A 52 8.90 9.25 -4.41
N MET A 53 8.06 8.25 -4.71
CA MET A 53 7.51 7.36 -3.71
C MET A 53 8.62 6.62 -2.95
N PHE A 54 9.57 6.01 -3.67
CA PHE A 54 10.70 5.33 -3.05
C PHE A 54 11.49 6.24 -2.09
N ILE A 55 11.82 7.46 -2.54
CA ILE A 55 12.53 8.45 -1.72
C ILE A 55 11.69 8.83 -0.49
N SER A 56 10.37 9.01 -0.65
CA SER A 56 9.48 9.35 0.45
C SER A 56 9.43 8.24 1.52
N CYS A 57 9.36 6.96 1.11
CA CYS A 57 9.43 5.81 2.02
C CYS A 57 10.79 5.73 2.72
N ALA A 58 11.89 5.83 1.96
CA ALA A 58 13.24 5.80 2.49
C ALA A 58 13.51 7.00 3.43
N GLY A 59 12.78 8.10 3.27
CA GLY A 59 12.85 9.29 4.11
C GLY A 59 12.55 9.04 5.58
N PHE A 60 11.83 7.96 5.94
CA PHE A 60 11.66 7.54 7.33
C PHE A 60 12.98 7.14 8.02
N ALA A 61 14.05 6.89 7.26
CA ALA A 61 15.39 6.71 7.83
C ALA A 61 15.91 7.99 8.51
N LEU A 62 15.49 9.18 8.08
CA LEU A 62 15.93 10.43 8.69
C LEU A 62 15.56 10.54 10.18
N PRO A 63 14.28 10.43 10.59
CA PRO A 63 13.93 10.44 12.00
C PRO A 63 14.55 9.26 12.77
N ALA A 64 14.76 8.10 12.12
CA ALA A 64 15.49 6.99 12.73
C ALA A 64 16.94 7.38 13.11
N MET A 65 17.66 7.98 12.15
CA MET A 65 19.03 8.46 12.34
C MET A 65 19.10 9.55 13.41
N LEU A 66 18.08 10.43 13.50
CA LEU A 66 18.00 11.40 14.59
C LEU A 66 17.93 10.68 15.94
N HIS A 67 17.00 9.75 16.15
CA HIS A 67 16.92 9.01 17.41
C HIS A 67 18.25 8.32 17.79
N PHE A 68 18.95 7.72 16.82
CA PHE A 68 20.26 7.12 17.08
C PHE A 68 21.37 8.15 17.37
N GLY A 69 21.34 9.31 16.72
CA GLY A 69 22.36 10.34 16.86
C GLY A 69 22.29 11.13 18.16
N ILE A 70 21.08 11.40 18.67
CA ILE A 70 20.84 12.09 19.95
C ILE A 70 20.46 11.13 21.07
N TRP A 71 20.83 9.85 20.92
CA TRP A 71 20.45 8.77 21.82
C TRP A 71 20.77 9.09 23.29
N GLN A 72 19.75 9.05 24.15
CA GLN A 72 19.88 9.23 25.60
C GLN A 72 19.47 8.00 26.41
N ASN A 73 18.55 7.16 25.88
CA ASN A 73 18.05 5.98 26.58
C ASN A 73 17.54 4.90 25.61
N ALA A 74 17.19 3.72 26.13
CA ALA A 74 16.75 2.59 25.31
C ALA A 74 15.52 2.88 24.43
N LEU A 75 14.66 3.85 24.79
CA LEU A 75 13.48 4.19 23.99
C LEU A 75 13.87 4.84 22.65
N ASP A 76 14.99 5.57 22.60
CA ASP A 76 15.53 6.08 21.33
C ASP A 76 15.93 4.95 20.38
N LEU A 77 16.58 3.90 20.92
CA LEU A 77 16.96 2.75 20.10
C LEU A 77 15.73 2.04 19.52
N VAL A 78 14.70 1.85 20.35
CA VAL A 78 13.46 1.18 19.93
C VAL A 78 12.71 2.03 18.90
N ALA A 79 12.55 3.34 19.13
CA ALA A 79 11.92 4.26 18.19
C ALA A 79 12.70 4.34 16.87
N GLY A 80 14.03 4.48 16.94
CA GLY A 80 14.92 4.53 15.79
C GLY A 80 14.89 3.25 14.96
N ALA A 81 14.97 2.08 15.61
CA ALA A 81 14.92 0.80 14.93
C ALA A 81 13.55 0.56 14.26
N ALA A 82 12.45 0.94 14.92
CA ALA A 82 11.11 0.86 14.35
C ALA A 82 10.99 1.72 13.08
N LEU A 83 11.49 2.96 13.14
CA LEU A 83 11.48 3.89 12.00
C LEU A 83 12.36 3.43 10.84
N LEU A 84 13.51 2.82 11.13
CA LEU A 84 14.36 2.24 10.10
C LEU A 84 13.70 1.02 9.44
N PHE A 85 12.99 0.20 10.23
CA PHE A 85 12.29 -0.97 9.71
C PHE A 85 11.14 -0.55 8.77
N VAL A 86 10.33 0.46 9.13
CA VAL A 86 9.28 0.97 8.24
C VAL A 86 9.84 1.63 6.97
N ALA A 87 11.01 2.29 7.06
CA ALA A 87 11.68 2.84 5.87
C ALA A 87 12.00 1.76 4.82
N VAL A 88 12.25 0.52 5.26
CA VAL A 88 12.45 -0.62 4.38
C VAL A 88 11.12 -1.21 3.92
N THR A 89 10.20 -1.55 4.84
CA THR A 89 8.94 -2.23 4.48
C THR A 89 8.07 -1.39 3.56
N SER A 90 8.03 -0.07 3.78
CA SER A 90 7.21 0.86 3.00
C SER A 90 7.67 0.96 1.54
N THR A 91 8.99 0.91 1.29
CA THR A 91 9.52 0.89 -0.09
C THR A 91 9.05 -0.36 -0.85
N LEU A 92 8.99 -1.52 -0.17
CA LEU A 92 8.60 -2.77 -0.81
C LEU A 92 7.14 -2.77 -1.24
N CYS A 93 6.26 -2.11 -0.47
CA CYS A 93 4.82 -2.13 -0.74
C CYS A 93 4.31 -1.06 -1.69
N ASP A 94 4.92 0.13 -1.71
CA ASP A 94 4.38 1.24 -2.51
C ASP A 94 5.30 1.71 -3.65
N ALA A 95 6.56 1.27 -3.66
CA ALA A 95 7.48 1.56 -4.77
C ALA A 95 7.78 0.33 -5.63
N PHE A 96 7.98 -0.86 -5.06
CA PHE A 96 8.42 -2.04 -5.84
C PHE A 96 7.29 -3.00 -6.20
N CYS A 97 6.49 -3.44 -5.21
CA CYS A 97 5.49 -4.50 -5.40
C CYS A 97 4.11 -3.89 -5.57
N VAL A 98 3.88 -3.15 -6.67
CA VAL A 98 2.60 -2.47 -6.92
C VAL A 98 1.90 -2.95 -8.20
N ASP A 99 2.42 -3.99 -8.85
CA ASP A 99 1.93 -4.44 -10.16
C ASP A 99 0.50 -4.98 -10.09
N SER A 100 -0.33 -4.64 -11.08
CA SER A 100 -1.53 -5.41 -11.41
C SER A 100 -1.18 -6.63 -12.26
N SER A 101 -1.91 -7.72 -12.02
CA SER A 101 -1.72 -8.98 -12.73
C SER A 101 -3.07 -9.66 -13.00
N VAL A 102 -3.08 -10.61 -13.94
CA VAL A 102 -4.25 -11.42 -14.26
C VAL A 102 -4.57 -12.28 -13.04
N PHE A 103 -5.77 -12.07 -12.48
CA PHE A 103 -6.28 -12.82 -11.35
C PHE A 103 -7.01 -14.08 -11.80
N ASP A 104 -7.77 -13.96 -12.88
CA ASP A 104 -8.63 -14.99 -13.45
C ASP A 104 -8.80 -14.66 -14.93
N ASP A 105 -8.51 -15.62 -15.81
CA ASP A 105 -8.55 -15.46 -17.27
C ASP A 105 -9.85 -16.03 -17.88
N GLY A 106 -10.71 -16.63 -17.05
CA GLY A 106 -11.95 -17.23 -17.50
C GLY A 106 -11.77 -18.56 -18.24
N PHE A 107 -10.60 -19.20 -18.18
CA PHE A 107 -10.47 -20.57 -18.68
C PHE A 107 -11.15 -21.55 -17.71
N ALA A 108 -11.98 -22.44 -18.26
CA ALA A 108 -12.54 -23.55 -17.50
C ALA A 108 -11.38 -24.50 -17.14
N GLY A 109 -11.21 -24.78 -15.84
CA GLY A 109 -10.34 -25.88 -15.40
C GLY A 109 -10.84 -27.23 -15.93
N ALA A 110 -10.10 -28.31 -15.63
CA ALA A 110 -10.34 -29.67 -16.12
C ALA A 110 -11.79 -30.22 -15.91
N ASP A 111 -12.60 -29.57 -15.08
CA ASP A 111 -14.00 -29.92 -14.79
C ASP A 111 -15.04 -29.20 -15.68
N GLY A 112 -14.61 -28.51 -16.74
CA GLY A 112 -15.45 -28.16 -17.91
C GLY A 112 -16.51 -27.07 -17.76
N ASP A 113 -17.06 -26.80 -16.56
CA ASP A 113 -18.40 -26.19 -16.52
C ASP A 113 -18.50 -24.75 -15.98
N ARG A 114 -17.45 -24.15 -15.37
CA ARG A 114 -17.59 -22.80 -14.78
C ARG A 114 -16.38 -21.91 -15.00
N LYS A 115 -16.53 -20.89 -15.87
CA LYS A 115 -15.58 -19.78 -16.03
C LYS A 115 -15.68 -18.82 -14.85
N TYR A 116 -14.60 -18.15 -14.47
CA TYR A 116 -14.59 -17.09 -13.45
C TYR A 116 -14.90 -17.51 -12.00
N VAL A 117 -14.70 -18.77 -11.64
CA VAL A 117 -14.97 -19.29 -10.29
C VAL A 117 -14.16 -18.55 -9.22
N GLN A 118 -12.89 -18.26 -9.51
CA GLN A 118 -12.00 -17.59 -8.57
C GLN A 118 -12.44 -16.14 -8.33
N THR A 119 -12.73 -15.41 -9.41
CA THR A 119 -13.28 -14.04 -9.31
C THR A 119 -14.60 -14.04 -8.55
N ALA A 120 -15.52 -14.93 -8.90
CA ALA A 120 -16.83 -15.05 -8.28
C ALA A 120 -16.72 -15.28 -6.77
N ALA A 121 -15.86 -16.21 -6.34
CA ALA A 121 -15.59 -16.46 -4.93
C ALA A 121 -14.98 -15.22 -4.23
N ALA A 122 -14.03 -14.54 -4.90
CA ALA A 122 -13.36 -13.37 -4.34
C ALA A 122 -14.30 -12.19 -4.13
N VAL A 123 -15.26 -11.93 -5.04
CA VAL A 123 -16.19 -10.79 -4.93
C VAL A 123 -17.56 -11.15 -4.33
N GLY A 124 -17.79 -12.42 -4.00
CA GLY A 124 -19.06 -12.89 -3.45
C GLY A 124 -20.22 -12.88 -4.46
N LEU A 125 -19.93 -13.17 -5.73
CA LEU A 125 -20.90 -13.25 -6.82
C LEU A 125 -21.00 -14.68 -7.36
N ARG A 126 -21.97 -14.93 -8.24
CA ARG A 126 -22.02 -16.16 -9.04
C ARG A 126 -21.12 -16.03 -10.28
N PRO A 127 -20.50 -17.12 -10.76
CA PRO A 127 -19.67 -17.11 -11.97
C PRO A 127 -20.37 -16.50 -13.19
N ASP A 128 -21.63 -16.87 -13.45
CA ASP A 128 -22.42 -16.33 -14.57
C ASP A 128 -22.68 -14.82 -14.44
N GLU A 129 -22.73 -14.30 -13.22
CA GLU A 129 -22.89 -12.86 -12.99
C GLU A 129 -21.59 -12.10 -13.29
N VAL A 130 -20.43 -12.70 -12.99
CA VAL A 130 -19.13 -12.14 -13.38
C VAL A 130 -19.03 -12.10 -14.90
N LEU A 131 -19.36 -13.20 -15.59
CA LEU A 131 -19.40 -13.27 -17.05
C LEU A 131 -20.32 -12.19 -17.63
N ARG A 132 -21.56 -12.08 -17.15
CA ARG A 132 -22.52 -11.06 -17.60
C ARG A 132 -21.95 -9.64 -17.44
N ARG A 133 -21.28 -9.34 -16.34
CA ARG A 133 -20.66 -8.01 -16.13
C ARG A 133 -19.50 -7.73 -17.08
N ILE A 134 -18.72 -8.75 -17.44
CA ILE A 134 -17.66 -8.63 -18.46
C ILE A 134 -18.29 -8.30 -19.81
N GLU A 135 -19.34 -9.02 -20.20
CA GLU A 135 -20.07 -8.80 -21.44
C GLU A 135 -20.74 -7.42 -21.49
N GLU A 136 -21.46 -7.03 -20.44
CA GLU A 136 -22.14 -5.73 -20.32
C GLU A 136 -21.16 -4.56 -20.36
N ALA A 137 -19.98 -4.71 -19.75
CA ALA A 137 -18.93 -3.70 -19.78
C ALA A 137 -18.15 -3.68 -21.10
N GLY A 138 -18.38 -4.64 -22.01
CA GLY A 138 -17.55 -4.85 -23.19
C GLY A 138 -16.07 -5.06 -22.83
N ALA A 139 -15.81 -5.71 -21.69
CA ALA A 139 -14.47 -5.96 -21.19
C ALA A 139 -13.85 -7.20 -21.85
N LEU A 140 -12.52 -7.27 -21.83
CA LEU A 140 -11.76 -8.44 -22.21
C LEU A 140 -11.94 -9.56 -21.16
N PRO A 141 -11.72 -10.83 -21.55
CA PRO A 141 -11.99 -11.97 -20.67
C PRO A 141 -11.17 -11.97 -19.38
N GLU A 142 -9.95 -11.44 -19.39
CA GLU A 142 -9.08 -11.43 -18.20
C GLU A 142 -9.57 -10.41 -17.17
N VAL A 143 -9.65 -10.83 -15.91
CA VAL A 143 -9.93 -9.99 -14.74
C VAL A 143 -8.64 -9.71 -13.99
N PHE A 144 -8.39 -8.44 -13.67
CA PHE A 144 -7.15 -8.03 -13.00
C PHE A 144 -7.35 -7.88 -11.50
N ALA A 145 -6.28 -8.14 -10.75
CA ALA A 145 -6.17 -7.77 -9.34
C ALA A 145 -4.75 -7.24 -9.06
N ASN A 146 -4.56 -6.68 -7.86
CA ASN A 146 -3.21 -6.43 -7.35
C ASN A 146 -2.44 -7.74 -7.25
N ASP A 147 -1.15 -7.71 -7.58
CA ASP A 147 -0.30 -8.87 -7.36
C ASP A 147 -0.27 -9.24 -5.86
N ARG A 148 -0.01 -10.52 -5.57
CA ARG A 148 0.07 -10.98 -4.19
C ARG A 148 1.24 -10.39 -3.41
N TRP A 149 2.35 -10.05 -4.08
CA TRP A 149 3.51 -9.43 -3.44
C TRP A 149 3.14 -8.10 -2.79
N ASN A 150 2.36 -7.27 -3.48
CA ASN A 150 1.75 -6.05 -3.00
C ASN A 150 0.94 -6.29 -1.73
N ASN A 151 0.05 -7.28 -1.73
CA ASN A 151 -0.79 -7.56 -0.56
C ASN A 151 0.04 -7.98 0.66
N LEU A 152 1.05 -8.84 0.48
CA LEU A 152 1.94 -9.25 1.59
C LEU A 152 2.82 -8.11 2.08
N THR A 153 3.48 -7.38 1.18
CA THR A 153 4.35 -6.28 1.60
C THR A 153 3.53 -5.18 2.28
N ARG A 154 2.30 -4.91 1.81
CA ARG A 154 1.35 -4.02 2.50
C ARG A 154 0.90 -4.55 3.85
N LEU A 155 0.64 -5.85 3.99
CA LEU A 155 0.34 -6.46 5.29
C LEU A 155 1.50 -6.24 6.26
N VAL A 156 2.73 -6.55 5.83
CA VAL A 156 3.95 -6.40 6.64
C VAL A 156 4.18 -4.94 7.01
N ASP A 157 4.06 -4.03 6.05
CA ASP A 157 4.26 -2.60 6.26
C ASP A 157 3.23 -2.02 7.24
N ARG A 158 1.94 -2.32 7.03
CA ARG A 158 0.87 -1.84 7.92
C ARG A 158 0.97 -2.45 9.32
N ALA A 159 1.33 -3.73 9.42
CA ALA A 159 1.58 -4.38 10.71
C ALA A 159 2.76 -3.73 11.43
N THR A 160 3.84 -3.41 10.70
CA THR A 160 4.99 -2.68 11.22
C THR A 160 4.58 -1.30 11.74
N CYS A 161 3.82 -0.54 10.94
CA CYS A 161 3.30 0.76 11.34
C CYS A 161 2.45 0.68 12.61
N ALA A 162 1.47 -0.24 12.64
CA ALA A 162 0.46 -0.30 13.70
C ALA A 162 0.98 -0.92 15.01
N PHE A 163 1.82 -1.96 14.93
CA PHE A 163 2.24 -2.74 16.09
C PHE A 163 3.68 -2.47 16.53
N VAL A 164 4.50 -1.83 15.69
CA VAL A 164 5.90 -1.53 16.01
C VAL A 164 6.12 -0.03 16.10
N VAL A 165 5.91 0.71 15.00
CA VAL A 165 6.23 2.15 14.94
C VAL A 165 5.33 2.97 15.85
N ALA A 166 4.00 2.87 15.70
CA ALA A 166 3.07 3.68 16.47
C ALA A 166 3.20 3.47 17.99
N PRO A 167 3.28 2.23 18.52
CA PRO A 167 3.50 2.02 19.94
C PRO A 167 4.86 2.54 20.42
N SER A 168 5.94 2.32 19.63
CA SER A 168 7.28 2.77 20.00
C SER A 168 7.36 4.30 20.11
N LEU A 169 6.80 5.01 19.12
CA LEU A 169 6.78 6.47 19.12
C LEU A 169 5.85 7.04 20.17
N LEU A 170 4.72 6.39 20.45
CA LEU A 170 3.79 6.81 21.51
C LEU A 170 4.43 6.68 22.89
N VAL A 171 5.07 5.53 23.18
CA VAL A 171 5.79 5.31 24.43
C VAL A 171 6.92 6.34 24.57
N PHE A 172 7.71 6.54 23.50
CA PHE A 172 8.75 7.56 23.49
C PHE A 172 8.18 8.96 23.81
N ALA A 173 7.13 9.39 23.09
CA ALA A 173 6.52 10.70 23.27
C ALA A 173 6.01 10.91 24.71
N LEU A 174 5.28 9.93 25.25
CA LEU A 174 4.69 10.04 26.58
C LEU A 174 5.74 9.97 27.71
N SER A 175 6.80 9.19 27.54
CA SER A 175 7.85 9.06 28.55
C SER A 175 8.86 10.21 28.53
N GLN A 176 9.18 10.76 27.35
CA GLN A 176 10.20 11.81 27.21
C GLN A 176 9.62 13.23 27.17
N ARG A 177 8.29 13.39 27.03
CA ARG A 177 7.64 14.71 26.91
C ARG A 177 6.37 14.79 27.77
N PRO A 178 6.51 15.03 29.09
CA PRO A 178 5.36 15.16 29.98
C PRO A 178 4.54 16.45 29.74
N VAL A 179 5.09 17.44 29.03
CA VAL A 179 4.41 18.72 28.75
C VAL A 179 3.43 18.56 27.58
N TRP A 180 2.14 18.58 27.89
CA TRP A 180 1.05 18.36 26.93
C TRP A 180 1.07 19.27 25.70
N GLY A 181 1.53 20.52 25.82
CA GLY A 181 1.57 21.48 24.70
C GLY A 181 2.39 20.99 23.50
N PHE A 182 3.53 20.35 23.73
CA PHE A 182 4.35 19.79 22.65
C PHE A 182 3.71 18.55 22.02
N ASN A 183 3.01 17.75 22.82
CA ASN A 183 2.28 16.59 22.32
C ASN A 183 1.06 17.01 21.47
N LEU A 184 0.43 18.16 21.74
CA LEU A 184 -0.65 18.68 20.89
C LEU A 184 -0.18 18.97 19.46
N VAL A 185 1.02 19.53 19.27
CA VAL A 185 1.57 19.78 17.93
C VAL A 185 1.82 18.45 17.20
N LEU A 186 2.36 17.46 17.90
CA LEU A 186 2.61 16.13 17.36
C LEU A 186 1.30 15.44 16.97
N PHE A 187 0.31 15.40 17.86
CA PHE A 187 -1.00 14.81 17.61
C PHE A 187 -1.77 15.56 16.52
N GLY A 188 -1.64 16.89 16.46
CA GLY A 188 -2.20 17.71 15.38
C GLY A 188 -1.62 17.34 14.02
N GLY A 189 -0.29 17.20 13.93
CA GLY A 189 0.38 16.74 12.70
C GLY A 189 -0.05 15.34 12.29
N PHE A 190 -0.13 14.40 13.25
CA PHE A 190 -0.67 13.06 13.02
C PHE A 190 -2.12 13.07 12.55
N PHE A 191 -2.97 13.93 13.12
CA PHE A 191 -4.36 14.04 12.72
C PHE A 191 -4.49 14.52 11.27
N ILE A 192 -3.70 15.52 10.87
CA ILE A 192 -3.66 16.00 9.48
C ILE A 192 -3.19 14.88 8.56
N ALA A 193 -2.13 14.17 8.92
CA ALA A 193 -1.65 13.00 8.17
C ALA A 193 -2.76 11.94 8.04
N TRP A 194 -3.46 11.62 9.12
CA TRP A 194 -4.58 10.67 9.11
C TRP A 194 -5.71 11.08 8.16
N VAL A 195 -6.11 12.36 8.16
CA VAL A 195 -7.12 12.89 7.22
C VAL A 195 -6.65 12.75 5.77
N ILE A 196 -5.39 13.06 5.48
CA ILE A 196 -4.82 12.88 4.12
C ILE A 196 -4.86 11.41 3.72
N CYS A 197 -4.48 10.50 4.62
CA CYS A 197 -4.56 9.06 4.39
C CYS A 197 -6.00 8.60 4.08
N LEU A 198 -7.02 9.13 4.79
CA LEU A 198 -8.42 8.79 4.50
C LEU A 198 -8.86 9.25 3.10
N VAL A 199 -8.46 10.45 2.68
CA VAL A 199 -8.77 10.98 1.35
C VAL A 199 -8.03 10.19 0.28
N ASP A 200 -6.75 9.94 0.51
CA ASP A 200 -5.86 9.12 -0.30
C ASP A 200 -6.46 7.75 -0.63
N GLN A 201 -6.90 7.00 0.39
CA GLN A 201 -7.50 5.68 0.20
C GLN A 201 -8.76 5.72 -0.68
N ARG A 202 -9.52 6.83 -0.71
CA ARG A 202 -10.68 6.94 -1.60
C ARG A 202 -10.30 6.91 -3.08
N TYR A 203 -9.16 7.51 -3.45
CA TYR A 203 -8.66 7.48 -4.82
C TYR A 203 -8.15 6.08 -5.18
N ARG A 204 -7.42 5.44 -4.27
CA ARG A 204 -7.00 4.04 -4.44
C ARG A 204 -8.17 3.10 -4.65
N TYR A 205 -9.28 3.26 -3.91
CA TYR A 205 -10.46 2.41 -4.07
C TYR A 205 -11.20 2.59 -5.41
N ARG A 206 -10.92 3.66 -6.17
CA ARG A 206 -11.45 3.82 -7.53
C ARG A 206 -10.64 3.02 -8.54
N ASP A 207 -9.32 3.00 -8.41
CA ASP A 207 -8.42 2.23 -9.27
C ASP A 207 -7.49 1.32 -8.44
N PRO A 208 -8.00 0.25 -7.81
CA PRO A 208 -7.22 -0.56 -6.87
C PRO A 208 -6.02 -1.25 -7.52
N CYS A 209 -6.11 -1.53 -8.83
CA CYS A 209 -5.11 -2.19 -9.66
C CYS A 209 -4.38 -1.21 -10.59
N GLY A 210 -4.40 0.09 -10.29
CA GLY A 210 -4.07 1.17 -11.23
C GLY A 210 -2.62 1.24 -11.72
N VAL A 211 -1.79 0.22 -11.54
CA VAL A 211 -0.39 0.19 -12.00
C VAL A 211 -0.15 -1.04 -12.85
N ARG A 212 0.55 -0.90 -13.98
CA ARG A 212 0.93 -2.03 -14.83
C ARG A 212 2.33 -1.84 -15.40
N TYR A 213 3.12 -2.90 -15.40
CA TYR A 213 4.41 -2.93 -16.09
C TYR A 213 4.24 -3.39 -17.54
N VAL A 214 4.40 -2.49 -18.51
CA VAL A 214 4.20 -2.75 -19.95
C VAL A 214 5.37 -2.19 -20.75
N HIS A 215 5.92 -2.99 -21.67
CA HIS A 215 7.04 -2.58 -22.54
C HIS A 215 8.26 -1.99 -21.79
N GLY A 216 8.61 -2.55 -20.64
CA GLY A 216 9.79 -2.12 -19.89
C GLY A 216 9.60 -0.87 -19.02
N ARG A 217 8.35 -0.38 -18.87
CA ARG A 217 8.03 0.79 -18.08
C ARG A 217 6.76 0.58 -17.26
N TYR A 218 6.68 1.28 -16.13
CA TYR A 218 5.45 1.37 -15.35
C TYR A 218 4.51 2.40 -15.98
N ALA A 219 3.24 2.03 -16.06
CA ALA A 219 2.15 2.93 -16.42
C ALA A 219 1.15 2.95 -15.27
N ILE A 220 0.62 4.14 -14.96
CA ILE A 220 -0.17 4.40 -13.75
C ILE A 220 -1.47 5.10 -14.14
N GLU A 221 -2.61 4.59 -13.65
CA GLU A 221 -3.93 5.21 -13.78
C GLU A 221 -3.98 6.54 -13.02
N ARG A 222 -4.80 7.46 -13.50
CA ARG A 222 -4.88 8.82 -12.94
C ARG A 222 -5.27 8.86 -11.47
N ASP A 223 -6.29 8.10 -11.04
CA ASP A 223 -6.69 8.11 -9.63
C ASP A 223 -5.61 7.45 -8.75
N TYR A 224 -4.88 6.46 -9.27
CA TYR A 224 -3.76 5.85 -8.56
C TYR A 224 -2.55 6.79 -8.46
N GLU A 225 -2.30 7.62 -9.47
CA GLU A 225 -1.29 8.68 -9.41
C GLU A 225 -1.64 9.72 -8.34
N ILE A 226 -2.92 10.12 -8.25
CA ILE A 226 -3.38 11.03 -7.18
C ILE A 226 -3.19 10.38 -5.81
N HIS A 227 -3.51 9.09 -5.67
CA HIS A 227 -3.21 8.31 -4.47
C HIS A 227 -1.72 8.38 -4.13
N GLN A 228 -0.82 8.05 -5.06
CA GLN A 228 0.62 8.11 -4.80
C GLN A 228 1.10 9.49 -4.34
N ARG A 229 0.63 10.57 -4.96
CA ARG A 229 1.01 11.93 -4.55
C ARG A 229 0.49 12.30 -3.15
N LEU A 230 -0.76 11.94 -2.82
CA LEU A 230 -1.30 12.18 -1.49
C LEU A 230 -0.58 11.34 -0.43
N HIS A 231 -0.19 10.12 -0.78
CA HIS A 231 0.61 9.22 0.06
C HIS A 231 2.02 9.79 0.28
N GLU A 232 2.68 10.36 -0.74
CA GLU A 232 3.96 11.08 -0.57
C GLU A 232 3.84 12.28 0.38
N VAL A 233 2.76 13.06 0.27
CA VAL A 233 2.49 14.18 1.19
C VAL A 233 2.26 13.66 2.62
N TRP A 234 1.55 12.54 2.75
CA TRP A 234 1.37 11.87 4.03
C TRP A 234 2.71 11.46 4.65
N HIS A 235 3.61 10.82 3.89
CA HIS A 235 4.98 10.50 4.34
C HIS A 235 5.73 11.75 4.78
N PHE A 236 5.71 12.81 3.98
CA PHE A 236 6.42 14.04 4.31
C PHE A 236 5.99 14.63 5.66
N ILE A 237 4.68 14.70 5.92
CA ILE A 237 4.14 15.18 7.19
C ILE A 237 4.60 14.29 8.34
N LEU A 238 4.52 12.97 8.18
CA LEU A 238 4.96 12.04 9.22
C LEU A 238 6.47 12.14 9.49
N ILE A 239 7.30 12.27 8.46
CA ILE A 239 8.75 12.48 8.61
C ILE A 239 9.01 13.73 9.45
N VAL A 240 8.33 14.85 9.14
CA VAL A 240 8.47 16.10 9.92
C VAL A 240 8.03 15.87 11.36
N VAL A 241 6.87 15.23 11.58
CA VAL A 241 6.35 14.93 12.92
C VAL A 241 7.30 14.02 13.70
N PHE A 242 7.91 13.02 13.06
CA PHE A 242 8.83 12.08 13.71
C PHE A 242 10.20 12.71 13.97
N CYS A 243 10.68 13.58 13.08
CA CYS A 243 11.88 14.38 13.36
C CYS A 243 11.64 15.31 14.55
N ALA A 244 10.47 15.97 14.58
CA ALA A 244 10.04 16.76 15.72
C ALA A 244 9.89 15.91 16.98
N ASN A 245 9.46 14.64 16.86
CA ASN A 245 9.41 13.66 17.95
C ASN A 245 10.79 13.21 18.45
N ALA A 246 11.81 13.19 17.60
CA ALA A 246 13.17 12.94 18.04
C ALA A 246 13.75 14.15 18.78
N VAL A 247 13.64 15.36 18.21
CA VAL A 247 14.44 16.55 18.60
C VAL A 247 13.87 17.34 19.77
N TYR A 248 12.56 17.62 19.80
CA TYR A 248 11.96 18.47 20.84
C TYR A 248 11.80 17.80 22.20
N ARG A 249 12.91 17.66 22.93
CA ARG A 249 12.93 17.13 24.30
C ARG A 249 12.94 18.30 25.28
N PRO A 250 11.97 18.41 26.22
CA PRO A 250 12.10 19.39 27.29
C PRO A 250 13.34 19.02 28.12
N SER A 251 14.27 19.98 28.22
CA SER A 251 15.47 19.93 29.05
C SER A 251 15.14 20.09 30.53
#